data_AF-S5YVA1-F1
#
_entry.id   AF-S5YVA1-F1
#
_cell.length_a   1.000
_cell.length_b   1.000
_cell.length_c   1.000
_cell.angle_alpha   90.00
_cell.angle_beta   90.00
_cell.angle_gamma   90.00
#
_symmetry.space_group_name_H-M   'P 1'
#
loop_
_entity.id
_entity.type
_entity.pdbx_description
1 polymer ?
#
loop_
_entity_poly.entity_id
_entity_poly.type
_entity_poly.pdbx_seq_one_letter_code
_entity_poly.pdbx_strand_id
1 'polypeptide(L)'
;MLDSALLEGRGRAQRSIRGKIGYVSGRMAEEAVADHYAQAGYALAASRWRGKAGEIDLILQKDGGYIFVEVKASADHQQAAERLSRRQMDRICHAACEYVGDLPTGSLTEMRFDAALVDNFGRIEVLENAFGLN
;
A
#
# COMPACT_ATOMS: atom_id res chain seq x y z
N MET A 1 -21.65 17.20 35.31
CA MET A 1 -21.39 15.75 35.07
C MET A 1 -21.99 15.23 33.76
N LEU A 2 -23.06 15.81 33.19
CA LEU A 2 -23.67 15.35 31.91
C LEU A 2 -22.88 15.75 30.63
N ASP A 3 -22.01 16.76 30.68
CA ASP A 3 -21.30 17.28 29.49
C ASP A 3 -20.14 16.39 28.99
N SER A 4 -19.44 15.71 29.89
CA SER A 4 -18.22 14.95 29.55
C SER A 4 -18.55 13.69 28.72
N ALA A 5 -19.64 12.98 29.06
CA ALA A 5 -20.09 11.80 28.33
C ALA A 5 -20.59 12.13 26.91
N LEU A 6 -21.19 13.32 26.72
CA LEU A 6 -21.66 13.78 25.42
C LEU A 6 -20.48 14.15 24.49
N LEU A 7 -19.42 14.74 25.05
CA LEU A 7 -18.17 15.08 24.34
C LEU A 7 -17.36 13.82 23.97
N GLU A 8 -17.27 12.83 24.86
CA GLU A 8 -16.64 11.54 24.57
C GLU A 8 -17.38 10.76 23.47
N GLY A 9 -18.72 10.78 23.49
CA GLY A 9 -19.55 10.19 22.44
C GLY A 9 -19.34 10.83 21.06
N ARG A 10 -19.20 12.17 21.01
CA ARG A 10 -18.88 12.91 19.78
C ARG A 10 -17.49 12.58 19.25
N GLY A 11 -16.49 12.48 20.12
CA GLY A 11 -15.12 12.10 19.73
C GLY A 11 -15.03 10.68 19.15
N ARG A 12 -15.77 9.72 19.71
CA ARG A 12 -15.83 8.35 19.20
C ARG A 12 -16.51 8.26 17.84
N ALA A 13 -17.63 8.97 17.65
CA ALA A 13 -18.34 9.04 16.38
C ALA A 13 -17.48 9.68 15.27
N GLN A 14 -16.79 10.79 15.59
CA GLN A 14 -15.92 11.49 14.66
C GLN A 14 -14.70 10.64 14.24
N ARG A 15 -14.12 9.87 15.17
CA ARG A 15 -13.05 8.89 14.86
C ARG A 15 -13.55 7.75 13.97
N SER A 16 -14.76 7.25 14.22
CA SER A 16 -15.38 6.20 13.39
C SER A 16 -15.65 6.66 11.97
N ILE A 17 -16.17 7.87 11.79
CA ILE A 17 -16.41 8.47 10.48
C ILE A 17 -15.07 8.67 9.74
N ARG A 18 -14.05 9.23 10.40
CA ARG A 18 -12.73 9.43 9.80
C ARG A 18 -12.06 8.11 9.41
N GLY A 19 -12.24 7.05 10.20
CA GLY A 19 -11.79 5.70 9.85
C GLY A 19 -12.49 5.14 8.62
N LYS A 20 -13.81 5.32 8.50
CA LYS A 20 -14.58 4.92 7.30
C LYS A 20 -14.13 5.69 6.05
N ILE A 21 -13.95 7.01 6.17
CA ILE A 21 -13.47 7.85 5.07
C ILE A 21 -12.07 7.40 4.63
N GLY A 22 -11.15 7.21 5.59
CA GLY A 22 -9.80 6.72 5.30
C GLY A 22 -9.78 5.35 4.62
N TYR A 23 -10.69 4.45 5.02
CA TYR A 23 -10.85 3.14 4.38
C TYR A 23 -11.30 3.26 2.93
N VAL A 24 -12.33 4.07 2.66
CA VAL A 24 -12.84 4.27 1.30
C VAL A 24 -11.81 4.96 0.42
N SER A 25 -11.15 6.00 0.91
CA SER A 25 -10.09 6.68 0.16
C SER A 25 -8.91 5.75 -0.13
N GLY A 26 -8.53 4.90 0.83
CA GLY A 26 -7.48 3.89 0.62
C GLY A 26 -7.84 2.91 -0.49
N ARG A 27 -9.09 2.41 -0.50
CA ARG A 27 -9.58 1.52 -1.56
C ARG A 27 -9.57 2.14 -2.95
N MET A 28 -10.00 3.41 -3.05
CA MET A 28 -9.98 4.13 -4.33
C MET A 28 -8.55 4.40 -4.79
N ALA A 29 -7.63 4.69 -3.86
CA ALA A 29 -6.22 4.85 -4.17
C ALA A 29 -5.60 3.54 -4.69
N GLU A 30 -5.87 2.41 -4.04
CA GLU A 30 -5.41 1.09 -4.49
C GLU A 30 -5.90 0.75 -5.91
N GLU A 31 -7.18 1.03 -6.21
CA GLU A 31 -7.77 0.80 -7.53
C GLU A 31 -7.13 1.67 -8.61
N ALA A 32 -6.98 2.98 -8.34
CA ALA A 32 -6.34 3.90 -9.27
C ALA A 32 -4.88 3.53 -9.56
N VAL A 33 -4.13 3.07 -8.54
CA VAL A 33 -2.77 2.59 -8.72
C VAL A 33 -2.73 1.30 -9.54
N ALA A 34 -3.64 0.35 -9.28
CA ALA A 34 -3.73 -0.87 -10.09
C ALA A 34 -4.00 -0.55 -11.57
N ASP A 35 -4.91 0.38 -11.86
CA ASP A 35 -5.19 0.84 -13.22
C ASP A 35 -3.99 1.54 -13.87
N HIS A 36 -3.25 2.36 -13.12
CA HIS A 36 -2.02 2.99 -13.60
C HIS A 36 -0.99 1.97 -14.06
N TYR A 37 -0.77 0.92 -13.26
CA TYR A 37 0.13 -0.17 -13.63
C TYR A 37 -0.40 -1.02 -14.78
N ALA A 38 -1.71 -1.27 -14.84
CA ALA A 38 -2.33 -1.98 -15.96
C ALA A 38 -2.11 -1.25 -17.29
N GLN A 39 -2.24 0.08 -17.31
CA GLN A 39 -1.94 0.92 -18.48
C GLN A 39 -0.46 0.86 -18.89
N ALA A 40 0.45 0.60 -17.95
CA ALA A 40 1.88 0.38 -18.20
C ALA A 40 2.23 -1.09 -18.54
N GLY A 41 1.24 -1.95 -18.71
CA GLY A 41 1.39 -3.35 -19.14
C GLY A 41 1.71 -4.35 -18.03
N TYR A 42 1.46 -3.98 -16.77
CA TYR A 42 1.61 -4.90 -15.63
C TYR A 42 0.29 -5.63 -15.36
N ALA A 43 0.36 -6.91 -15.02
CA ALA A 43 -0.80 -7.70 -14.62
C ALA A 43 -0.98 -7.68 -13.09
N LEU A 44 -2.21 -7.50 -12.61
CA LEU A 44 -2.51 -7.61 -11.17
C LEU A 44 -2.53 -9.09 -10.75
N ALA A 45 -1.54 -9.50 -9.97
CA ALA A 45 -1.44 -10.87 -9.45
C ALA A 45 -2.23 -11.04 -8.15
N ALA A 46 -2.19 -10.02 -7.27
CA ALA A 46 -3.02 -9.97 -6.07
C ALA A 46 -3.21 -8.53 -5.58
N SER A 47 -4.31 -8.28 -4.86
CA SER A 47 -4.55 -7.04 -4.13
C SER A 47 -4.83 -7.35 -2.66
N ARG A 48 -4.31 -6.53 -1.75
CA ARG A 48 -4.43 -6.66 -0.29
C ARG A 48 -4.11 -8.06 0.19
N TRP A 49 -3.04 -8.62 -0.37
CA TRP A 49 -2.59 -9.95 -0.04
C TRP A 49 -2.10 -9.97 1.41
N ARG A 50 -2.55 -10.97 2.18
CA ARG A 50 -2.22 -11.10 3.60
C ARG A 50 -1.47 -12.40 3.83
N GLY A 51 -0.22 -12.28 4.23
CA GLY A 51 0.60 -13.36 4.74
C GLY A 51 0.70 -13.32 6.26
N LYS A 52 1.51 -14.22 6.82
CA LYS A 52 1.85 -14.24 8.26
C LYS A 52 2.68 -13.02 8.64
N ALA A 53 3.56 -12.57 7.74
CA ALA A 53 4.47 -11.46 8.02
C ALA A 53 3.83 -10.06 7.86
N GLY A 54 2.76 -9.94 7.08
CA GLY A 54 2.15 -8.65 6.80
C GLY A 54 1.10 -8.66 5.70
N GLU A 55 0.74 -7.45 5.30
CA GLU A 55 -0.15 -7.18 4.17
C GLU A 55 0.67 -6.47 3.09
N ILE A 56 0.37 -6.75 1.83
CA ILE A 56 0.88 -6.03 0.66
C ILE A 56 -0.33 -5.50 -0.10
N ASP A 57 -0.38 -4.20 -0.37
CA ASP A 57 -1.54 -3.57 -0.98
C ASP A 57 -1.75 -4.05 -2.41
N LEU A 58 -0.70 -4.09 -3.23
CA LEU A 58 -0.75 -4.61 -4.59
C LEU A 58 0.48 -5.48 -4.90
N ILE A 59 0.24 -6.59 -5.59
CA ILE A 59 1.26 -7.45 -6.16
C ILE A 59 1.01 -7.52 -7.66
N LEU A 60 1.98 -7.06 -8.42
CA LEU A 60 1.90 -6.94 -9.87
C LEU A 60 2.96 -7.83 -10.52
N GLN A 61 2.71 -8.25 -11.76
CA GLN A 61 3.62 -9.07 -12.53
C GLN A 61 3.89 -8.45 -13.89
N LYS A 62 5.16 -8.48 -14.31
CA LYS A 62 5.59 -8.12 -15.67
C LYS A 62 6.87 -8.86 -16.04
N ASP A 63 6.92 -9.40 -17.25
CA ASP A 63 8.11 -10.08 -17.81
C ASP A 63 8.71 -11.17 -16.89
N GLY A 64 7.88 -11.83 -16.09
CA GLY A 64 8.29 -12.89 -15.14
C GLY A 64 8.73 -12.39 -13.77
N GLY A 65 8.93 -11.09 -13.59
CA GLY A 65 9.20 -10.46 -12.29
C GLY A 65 7.94 -10.02 -11.56
N TYR A 66 8.07 -9.78 -10.25
CA TYR A 66 7.00 -9.31 -9.38
C TYR A 66 7.34 -7.98 -8.73
N ILE A 67 6.32 -7.12 -8.66
CA ILE A 67 6.42 -5.79 -8.07
C ILE A 67 5.47 -5.75 -6.88
N PHE A 68 6.01 -5.45 -5.71
CA PHE A 68 5.26 -5.32 -4.46
C PHE A 68 5.09 -3.84 -4.15
N VAL A 69 3.85 -3.37 -4.15
CA VAL A 69 3.55 -1.94 -4.03
C VAL A 69 2.83 -1.67 -2.72
N GLU A 70 3.34 -0.71 -1.95
CA GLU A 70 2.57 -0.06 -0.89
C GLU A 70 1.92 1.22 -1.44
N VAL A 71 0.62 1.38 -1.21
CA VAL A 71 -0.16 2.53 -1.65
C VAL A 71 -0.41 3.48 -0.49
N LYS A 72 -0.16 4.77 -0.68
CA LYS A 72 -0.45 5.81 0.30
C LYS A 72 -1.27 6.95 -0.31
N ALA A 73 -2.36 7.30 0.36
CA ALA A 73 -3.05 8.56 0.09
C ALA A 73 -2.22 9.72 0.67
N SER A 74 -1.87 10.68 -0.19
CA SER A 74 -1.12 11.90 0.12
C SER A 74 -2.03 13.13 0.06
N ALA A 75 -1.77 14.11 0.91
CA ALA A 75 -2.46 15.41 0.90
C ALA A 75 -1.57 16.54 0.37
N ASP A 76 -0.66 16.26 -0.58
CA ASP A 76 0.10 17.24 -1.41
C ASP A 76 1.49 17.65 -0.87
N HIS A 77 1.70 17.84 0.45
CA HIS A 77 2.97 18.38 0.99
C HIS A 77 3.82 17.38 1.81
N GLN A 78 3.51 16.08 1.77
CA GLN A 78 4.08 15.06 2.68
C GLN A 78 4.93 13.98 2.00
N GLN A 79 5.40 14.17 0.77
CA GLN A 79 6.25 13.19 0.06
C GLN A 79 7.44 12.68 0.90
N ALA A 80 8.15 13.55 1.64
CA ALA A 80 9.25 13.11 2.51
C ALA A 80 8.78 12.28 3.72
N ALA A 81 7.59 12.57 4.25
CA ALA A 81 6.97 11.83 5.35
C ALA A 81 6.32 10.51 4.90
N GLU A 82 6.08 10.35 3.60
CA GLU A 82 5.45 9.19 3.00
C GLU A 82 6.43 8.06 2.66
N ARG A 83 7.73 8.33 2.83
CA ARG A 83 8.77 7.30 2.83
C ARG A 83 8.39 6.19 3.80
N LEU A 84 8.55 4.95 3.35
CA LEU A 84 8.28 3.79 4.18
C LEU A 84 9.21 3.79 5.40
N SER A 85 8.64 3.58 6.59
CA SER A 85 9.46 3.33 7.77
C SER A 85 10.21 2.01 7.61
N ARG A 86 11.37 1.85 8.27
CA ARG A 86 12.13 0.58 8.26
C ARG A 86 11.25 -0.63 8.61
N ARG A 87 10.38 -0.47 9.61
CA ARG A 87 9.41 -1.51 10.01
C ARG A 87 8.42 -1.88 8.90
N GLN A 88 7.98 -0.91 8.08
CA GLN A 88 7.13 -1.22 6.93
C GLN A 88 7.92 -1.94 5.85
N MET A 89 9.13 -1.46 5.53
CA MET A 89 10.02 -2.12 4.58
C MET A 89 10.25 -3.58 4.97
N ASP A 90 10.64 -3.85 6.22
CA ASP A 90 10.88 -5.21 6.72
C ASP A 90 9.64 -6.10 6.59
N ARG A 91 8.46 -5.59 6.97
CA ARG A 91 7.18 -6.33 6.84
C ARG A 91 6.85 -6.66 5.40
N ILE A 92 7.01 -5.71 4.49
CA ILE A 92 6.74 -5.91 3.06
C ILE A 92 7.74 -6.90 2.48
N CYS A 93 9.03 -6.79 2.80
CA CYS A 93 10.05 -7.75 2.39
C CYS A 93 9.72 -9.18 2.85
N HIS A 94 9.37 -9.37 4.12
CA HIS A 94 9.02 -10.69 4.63
C HIS A 94 7.73 -11.25 4.01
N ALA A 95 6.73 -10.40 3.80
CA ALA A 95 5.49 -10.76 3.12
C ALA A 95 5.75 -11.13 1.65
N ALA A 96 6.63 -10.42 0.96
CA ALA A 96 7.02 -10.71 -0.42
C ALA A 96 7.76 -12.04 -0.52
N CYS A 97 8.70 -12.32 0.41
CA CYS A 97 9.36 -13.62 0.50
C CYS A 97 8.37 -14.78 0.71
N GLU A 98 7.33 -14.57 1.53
CA GLU A 98 6.26 -15.55 1.72
C GLU A 98 5.47 -15.76 0.43
N TYR A 99 5.09 -14.68 -0.26
CA TYR A 99 4.37 -14.76 -1.53
C TYR A 99 5.16 -15.49 -2.62
N VAL A 100 6.43 -15.14 -2.83
CA VAL A 100 7.25 -15.78 -3.88
C VAL A 100 7.66 -17.20 -3.51
N GLY A 101 7.64 -17.57 -2.24
CA GLY A 101 7.94 -18.93 -1.77
C GLY A 101 7.02 -20.00 -2.35
N ASP A 102 5.80 -19.62 -2.73
CA ASP A 102 4.82 -20.50 -3.37
C ASP A 102 4.94 -20.54 -4.91
N LEU A 103 5.81 -19.71 -5.50
CA LEU A 103 6.04 -19.67 -6.94
C LEU A 103 7.09 -20.71 -7.37
N PRO A 104 7.07 -21.21 -8.61
CA PRO A 104 8.03 -22.20 -9.11
C PRO A 104 9.50 -21.77 -8.98
N THR A 105 9.77 -20.48 -9.15
CA THR A 105 11.11 -19.88 -9.03
C THR A 105 11.48 -19.55 -7.57
N GLY A 106 10.54 -19.60 -6.64
CA GLY A 106 10.79 -19.37 -5.23
C GLY A 106 11.50 -18.04 -4.97
N SER A 107 12.56 -18.09 -4.16
CA SER A 107 13.42 -16.94 -3.84
C SER A 107 14.29 -16.45 -5.00
N LEU A 108 14.34 -17.15 -6.14
CA LEU A 108 15.02 -16.68 -7.35
C LEU A 108 14.14 -15.76 -8.21
N THR A 109 12.88 -15.57 -7.82
CA THR A 109 11.96 -14.64 -8.48
C THR A 109 12.51 -13.21 -8.39
N GLU A 110 12.56 -12.51 -9.53
CA GLU A 110 12.93 -11.09 -9.54
C GLU A 110 11.86 -10.28 -8.81
N MET A 111 12.29 -9.45 -7.85
CA MET A 111 11.41 -8.66 -7.01
C MET A 111 11.79 -7.18 -7.10
N ARG A 112 10.77 -6.34 -7.22
CA ARG A 112 10.86 -4.88 -7.11
C ARG A 112 9.90 -4.39 -6.03
N PHE A 113 10.29 -3.38 -5.26
CA PHE A 113 9.44 -2.78 -4.24
C PHE A 113 9.19 -1.32 -4.55
N ASP A 114 7.93 -0.98 -4.75
CA ASP A 114 7.54 0.38 -5.12
C ASP A 114 6.66 0.99 -4.03
N ALA A 115 6.65 2.32 -3.97
CA ALA A 115 5.67 3.06 -3.19
C ALA A 115 4.87 3.96 -4.14
N ALA A 116 3.54 3.82 -4.12
CA ALA A 116 2.65 4.65 -4.92
C ALA A 116 1.96 5.68 -4.02
N LEU A 117 2.10 6.96 -4.37
CA LEU A 117 1.51 8.08 -3.65
C LEU A 117 0.36 8.63 -4.49
N VAL A 118 -0.82 8.75 -3.89
CA VAL A 118 -2.04 9.21 -4.56
C VAL A 118 -2.52 10.49 -3.89
N ASP A 119 -2.46 11.61 -4.60
CA ASP A 119 -2.93 12.89 -4.06
C ASP A 119 -4.46 13.00 -4.02
N ASN A 120 -4.99 14.07 -3.41
CA ASN A 120 -6.43 14.32 -3.34
C ASN A 120 -7.10 14.59 -4.69
N PHE A 121 -6.32 14.81 -5.75
CA PHE A 121 -6.80 14.97 -7.13
C PHE A 121 -6.69 13.67 -7.94
N GLY A 122 -6.22 12.57 -7.32
CA GLY A 122 -6.02 11.27 -7.95
C GLY A 122 -4.74 11.19 -8.79
N ARG A 123 -3.82 12.14 -8.68
CA ARG A 123 -2.52 12.05 -9.34
C ARG A 123 -1.68 11.00 -8.63
N ILE A 124 -1.02 10.17 -9.43
CA ILE A 124 -0.22 9.05 -8.95
C ILE A 124 1.25 9.39 -9.20
N GLU A 125 2.04 9.35 -8.14
CA GLU A 125 3.49 9.33 -8.20
C GLU A 125 3.99 7.94 -7.76
N VAL A 126 4.79 7.30 -8.61
CA VAL A 126 5.40 6.01 -8.29
C VAL A 126 6.87 6.25 -7.97
N LEU A 127 7.25 5.91 -6.74
CA LEU A 127 8.64 5.77 -6.34
C LEU A 127 9.05 4.33 -6.62
N GLU A 128 9.62 4.09 -7.81
CA GLU A 128 10.17 2.78 -8.14
C GLU A 128 11.40 2.48 -7.30
N ASN A 129 11.59 1.20 -6.93
CA ASN A 129 12.69 0.79 -6.05
C ASN A 129 12.73 1.62 -4.76
N ALA A 130 11.56 1.87 -4.16
CA ALA A 130 11.41 2.68 -2.95
C ALA A 130 12.29 2.17 -1.80
N PHE A 131 12.64 0.88 -1.81
CA PHE A 131 13.61 0.23 -0.93
C PHE A 131 14.03 -1.13 -1.54
N GLY A 132 15.17 -1.65 -1.10
CA GLY A 132 15.78 -2.85 -1.67
C GLY A 132 17.30 -2.68 -1.76
N LEU A 133 18.02 -3.74 -2.12
CA LEU A 133 19.47 -3.67 -2.34
C LEU A 133 19.74 -2.82 -3.60
N ASN A 134 20.45 -1.72 -3.42
CA ASN A 134 21.26 -1.10 -4.48
C ASN A 134 22.53 -1.92 -4.71
#